data_AF-A0A4V5P751-F1
#
_entry.id   AF-A0A4V5P751-F1
#
_cell.length_a   1.000
_cell.length_b   1.000
_cell.length_c   1.000
_cell.angle_alpha   90.00
_cell.angle_beta   90.00
_cell.angle_gamma   90.00
#
_symmetry.space_group_name_H-M   'P 1'
#
loop_
_entity.id
_entity.type
_entity.pdbx_description
1 polymer ?
#
loop_
_entity_poly.entity_id
_entity_poly.type
_entity_poly.pdbx_seq_one_letter_code
_entity_poly.pdbx_strand_id
1 'polypeptide(L)'
;NVYFRCKMESEIKSLLNEENIGNECLSDLMNFEQELSEQWCIYLKNVINPLQQLRADLKYRQHHISQHSHSHSESNSVKVLEEVDFVKKQLKAVYERLRLEQQKIENYLSDWSLKTLDHSSEERSKLLSEMPVELETLECPYPDLKFSILNEFCNFTEKYQKKLQDFDMQLEDIYR
;
A
#
# COMPACT_ATOMS: atom_id res chain seq x y z
N ASN A 1 -5.06 28.38 5.94
CA ASN A 1 -4.73 26.97 5.69
C ASN A 1 -5.94 26.18 5.17
N VAL A 2 -7.07 26.13 5.89
CA VAL A 2 -8.31 25.44 5.44
C VAL A 2 -8.82 25.90 4.06
N TYR A 3 -8.81 27.21 3.78
CA TYR A 3 -9.27 27.76 2.49
C TYR A 3 -8.46 27.25 1.28
N PHE A 4 -7.14 27.18 1.42
CA PHE A 4 -6.26 26.69 0.35
C PHE A 4 -6.51 25.21 0.05
N ARG A 5 -6.75 24.42 1.11
CA ARG A 5 -7.08 23.00 0.97
C ARG A 5 -8.41 22.80 0.25
N CYS A 6 -9.47 23.52 0.64
CA CYS A 6 -10.77 23.40 -0.04
C CYS A 6 -10.72 23.86 -1.51
N LYS A 7 -9.93 24.89 -1.82
CA LYS A 7 -9.73 25.37 -3.20
C LYS A 7 -9.03 24.31 -4.06
N MET A 8 -7.93 23.75 -3.54
CA MET A 8 -7.16 22.70 -4.22
C MET A 8 -8.00 21.42 -4.39
N GLU A 9 -8.76 21.00 -3.38
CA GLU A 9 -9.69 19.87 -3.48
C GLU A 9 -10.77 20.09 -4.56
N SER A 10 -11.23 21.33 -4.75
CA SER A 10 -12.20 21.66 -5.80
C SER A 10 -11.59 21.64 -7.20
N GLU A 11 -10.35 22.10 -7.35
CA GLU A 11 -9.62 22.06 -8.62
C GLU A 11 -9.29 20.63 -9.05
N ILE A 12 -8.86 19.78 -8.12
CA ILE A 12 -8.62 18.35 -8.37
C ILE A 12 -9.92 17.65 -8.79
N LYS A 13 -11.05 17.94 -8.12
CA LYS A 13 -12.36 17.39 -8.51
C LYS A 13 -12.82 17.86 -9.89
N SER A 14 -12.49 19.08 -10.30
CA SER A 14 -12.80 19.55 -11.65
C SER A 14 -12.02 18.77 -12.69
N LEU A 15 -10.72 18.57 -12.47
CA LEU A 15 -9.83 17.83 -13.37
C LEU A 15 -10.25 16.37 -13.55
N LEU A 16 -10.72 15.72 -12.49
CA LEU A 16 -11.18 14.33 -12.54
C LEU A 16 -12.54 14.15 -13.25
N ASN A 17 -13.32 15.23 -13.42
CA ASN A 17 -14.62 15.20 -14.07
C ASN A 17 -14.58 15.65 -15.55
N GLU A 18 -13.44 16.14 -16.04
CA GLU A 18 -13.28 16.54 -17.44
C GLU A 18 -13.05 15.33 -18.34
N GLU A 19 -13.86 15.21 -19.40
CA GLU A 19 -13.78 14.16 -20.42
C GLU A 19 -12.58 14.43 -21.35
N ASN A 20 -11.36 14.19 -20.85
CA ASN A 20 -10.13 14.41 -21.61
C ASN A 20 -9.55 13.10 -22.14
N ILE A 21 -8.83 13.16 -23.27
CA ILE A 21 -8.43 12.02 -24.13
C ILE A 21 -7.36 11.09 -23.50
N GLY A 22 -7.06 11.23 -22.20
CA GLY A 22 -6.15 10.38 -21.40
C GLY A 22 -6.83 9.64 -20.24
N ASN A 23 -8.13 9.36 -20.36
CA ASN A 23 -9.06 9.02 -19.28
C ASN A 23 -8.82 7.66 -18.58
N GLU A 24 -8.06 6.72 -19.14
CA GLU A 24 -7.99 5.35 -18.60
C GLU A 24 -7.39 5.30 -17.17
N CYS A 25 -6.29 6.02 -16.93
CA CYS A 25 -5.66 6.11 -15.60
C CYS A 25 -6.53 6.87 -14.57
N LEU A 26 -7.27 7.90 -15.01
CA LEU A 26 -8.17 8.67 -14.14
C LEU A 26 -9.45 7.89 -13.82
N SER A 27 -9.94 7.11 -14.79
CA SER A 27 -11.03 6.16 -14.61
C SER A 27 -10.65 5.07 -13.61
N ASP A 28 -9.45 4.51 -13.70
CA ASP A 28 -8.94 3.55 -12.71
C ASP A 28 -8.87 4.16 -11.31
N LEU A 29 -8.39 5.40 -11.18
CA LEU A 29 -8.34 6.10 -9.88
C LEU A 29 -9.73 6.31 -9.28
N MET A 30 -10.72 6.70 -10.09
CA MET A 30 -12.12 6.83 -9.68
C MET A 30 -12.73 5.47 -9.29
N ASN A 31 -12.43 4.40 -10.04
CA ASN A 31 -12.86 3.05 -9.71
C ASN A 31 -12.27 2.59 -8.37
N PHE A 32 -11.00 2.90 -8.09
CA PHE A 32 -10.37 2.61 -6.80
C PHE A 32 -10.98 3.43 -5.66
N GLU A 33 -11.26 4.71 -5.86
CA GLU A 33 -11.94 5.54 -4.86
C GLU A 33 -13.31 4.93 -4.49
N GLN A 34 -14.07 4.51 -5.50
CA GLN A 34 -15.37 3.88 -5.31
C GLN A 34 -15.25 2.54 -4.56
N GLU A 35 -14.36 1.64 -5.01
CA GLU A 35 -14.13 0.35 -4.36
C GLU A 35 -13.72 0.53 -2.89
N LEU A 36 -12.78 1.44 -2.62
CA LEU A 36 -12.35 1.73 -1.24
C LEU A 36 -13.48 2.28 -0.37
N SER A 37 -14.34 3.14 -0.93
CA SER A 37 -15.51 3.67 -0.24
C SER A 37 -16.51 2.56 0.11
N GLU A 38 -16.77 1.63 -0.82
CA GLU A 38 -17.64 0.47 -0.60
C GLU A 38 -17.04 -0.47 0.44
N GLN A 39 -15.77 -0.82 0.34
CA GLN A 39 -15.06 -1.65 1.32
C GLN A 39 -15.05 -1.01 2.71
N TRP A 40 -14.86 0.30 2.79
CA TRP A 40 -14.91 1.03 4.05
C TRP A 40 -16.31 1.02 4.67
N CYS A 41 -17.35 1.19 3.86
CA CYS A 41 -18.73 1.07 4.31
C CYS A 41 -19.06 -0.34 4.81
N ILE A 42 -18.59 -1.38 4.11
CA ILE A 42 -18.75 -2.79 4.52
C ILE A 42 -18.02 -3.04 5.84
N TYR A 43 -16.76 -2.61 5.96
CA TYR A 43 -15.98 -2.74 7.18
C TYR A 43 -16.67 -2.05 8.36
N LEU A 44 -17.06 -0.78 8.20
CA LEU A 44 -17.80 -0.02 9.22
C LEU A 44 -19.08 -0.74 9.62
N LYS A 45 -19.85 -1.25 8.66
CA LYS A 45 -21.07 -2.01 8.93
C LYS A 45 -20.77 -3.29 9.72
N ASN A 46 -19.72 -4.02 9.34
CA ASN A 46 -19.29 -5.26 10.00
C ASN A 46 -18.72 -5.02 11.40
N VAL A 47 -18.27 -3.81 11.73
CA VAL A 47 -17.80 -3.44 13.08
C VAL A 47 -18.93 -2.83 13.92
N ILE A 48 -19.70 -1.89 13.35
CA ILE A 48 -20.73 -1.14 14.06
C ILE A 48 -21.95 -2.01 14.34
N ASN A 49 -22.41 -2.81 13.38
CA ASN A 49 -23.63 -3.61 13.56
C ASN A 49 -23.49 -4.62 14.70
N PRO A 50 -22.39 -5.41 14.82
CA PRO A 50 -22.22 -6.31 15.95
C PRO A 50 -22.15 -5.58 17.30
N LEU A 51 -21.55 -4.39 17.35
CA LEU A 51 -21.51 -3.59 18.58
C LEU A 51 -22.89 -3.06 18.96
N GLN A 52 -23.68 -2.61 17.99
CA GLN A 52 -25.06 -2.18 18.23
C GLN A 52 -25.95 -3.34 18.65
N GLN A 53 -25.80 -4.51 18.01
CA GLN A 53 -26.51 -5.73 18.38
C GLN A 53 -26.13 -6.18 19.79
N LEU A 54 -24.84 -6.24 20.12
CA LEU A 54 -24.38 -6.55 21.47
C LEU A 54 -24.96 -5.57 22.50
N ARG A 55 -24.99 -4.26 22.17
CA ARG A 55 -25.59 -3.25 23.05
C ARG A 55 -27.09 -3.48 23.26
N ALA A 56 -27.83 -3.84 22.22
CA ALA A 56 -29.24 -4.17 22.30
C ALA A 56 -29.47 -5.44 23.14
N ASP A 57 -28.68 -6.48 22.91
CA ASP A 57 -28.74 -7.74 23.64
C ASP A 57 -28.43 -7.55 25.13
N LEU A 58 -27.41 -6.75 25.46
CA LEU A 58 -27.05 -6.43 26.85
C LEU A 58 -28.17 -5.64 27.53
N LYS A 59 -28.76 -4.65 26.86
CA LYS A 59 -29.92 -3.92 27.39
C LYS A 59 -31.10 -4.86 27.63
N TYR A 60 -31.39 -5.76 26.68
CA TYR A 60 -32.47 -6.73 26.81
C TYR A 60 -32.24 -7.66 28.02
N ARG A 61 -31.04 -8.24 28.14
CA ARG A 61 -30.67 -9.08 29.29
C ARG A 61 -30.74 -8.32 30.62
N GLN A 62 -30.31 -7.06 30.66
CA GLN A 62 -30.40 -6.22 31.86
C GLN A 62 -31.85 -6.02 32.32
N HIS A 63 -32.79 -5.78 31.39
CA HIS A 63 -34.21 -5.63 31.73
C HIS A 63 -34.79 -6.93 32.30
N HIS A 64 -34.43 -8.07 31.72
CA HIS A 64 -34.88 -9.38 32.21
C HIS A 64 -34.27 -9.76 33.57
N ILE A 65 -33.00 -9.44 33.83
CA ILE A 65 -32.35 -9.69 35.12
C ILE A 65 -32.98 -8.83 36.23
N SER A 66 -33.34 -7.59 35.93
CA SER A 66 -34.03 -6.69 36.87
C SER A 66 -35.42 -7.21 37.27
N GLN A 67 -36.15 -7.80 36.32
CA GLN A 67 -37.49 -8.39 36.53
C GLN A 67 -37.47 -9.73 37.28
N HIS A 68 -36.37 -10.49 37.22
CA HIS A 68 -36.24 -11.83 37.83
C HIS A 68 -35.55 -11.86 39.20
N SER A 69 -35.43 -10.71 39.86
CA SER A 69 -34.57 -10.47 41.03
C SER A 69 -34.93 -11.22 42.33
N HIS A 70 -35.74 -12.28 42.32
CA HIS A 70 -36.07 -13.06 43.52
C HIS A 70 -35.70 -14.56 43.55
N SER A 71 -35.01 -15.13 42.55
CA SER A 71 -34.52 -16.53 42.75
C SER A 71 -33.34 -17.06 41.91
N HIS A 72 -32.79 -16.36 40.91
CA HIS A 72 -31.83 -16.98 39.96
C HIS A 72 -30.46 -16.30 39.79
N SER A 73 -30.07 -15.39 40.69
CA SER A 73 -28.88 -14.53 40.54
C SER A 73 -27.53 -15.28 40.41
N GLU A 74 -27.32 -16.40 41.11
CA GLU A 74 -26.03 -17.11 41.08
C GLU A 74 -25.78 -17.91 39.79
N SER A 75 -26.82 -18.41 39.12
CA SER A 75 -26.65 -19.34 37.99
C SER A 75 -26.23 -18.66 36.68
N ASN A 76 -26.49 -17.36 36.53
CA ASN A 76 -26.12 -16.61 35.32
C ASN A 76 -24.69 -16.03 35.37
N SER A 77 -24.15 -15.78 36.56
CA SER A 77 -22.81 -15.19 36.71
C SER A 77 -21.70 -16.11 36.20
N VAL A 78 -21.80 -17.41 36.52
CA VAL A 78 -20.81 -18.42 36.10
C VAL A 78 -20.75 -18.57 34.58
N LYS A 79 -21.91 -18.63 33.91
CA LYS A 79 -21.99 -18.74 32.44
C LYS A 79 -21.43 -17.51 31.72
N VAL A 80 -21.64 -16.32 32.29
CA VAL A 80 -21.08 -15.08 31.73
C VAL A 80 -19.55 -15.08 31.85
N LEU A 81 -19.00 -15.58 32.95
CA LEU A 81 -17.55 -15.71 33.12
C LEU A 81 -16.94 -16.71 32.14
N GLU A 82 -17.60 -17.86 31.93
CA GLU A 82 -17.16 -18.86 30.94
C GLU A 82 -17.13 -18.30 29.52
N GLU A 83 -18.16 -17.55 29.12
CA GLU A 83 -18.23 -16.91 27.81
C GLU A 83 -17.14 -15.85 27.63
N VAL A 84 -16.89 -15.03 28.66
CA VAL A 84 -15.80 -14.03 28.64
C VAL A 84 -14.44 -14.71 28.48
N ASP A 85 -14.20 -15.82 29.17
CA ASP A 85 -12.95 -16.58 29.03
C ASP A 85 -12.81 -17.25 27.67
N PHE A 86 -13.91 -17.72 27.09
CA PHE A 86 -13.94 -18.24 25.73
C PHE A 86 -13.58 -17.16 24.71
N VAL A 87 -14.20 -15.98 24.80
CA VAL A 87 -13.90 -14.84 23.90
C VAL A 87 -12.45 -14.38 24.06
N LYS A 88 -11.92 -14.32 25.29
CA LYS A 88 -10.50 -14.00 25.52
C LYS A 88 -9.56 -15.00 24.85
N LYS A 89 -9.86 -16.30 24.92
CA LYS A 89 -9.08 -17.35 24.26
C LYS A 89 -9.11 -17.19 22.74
N GLN A 90 -10.28 -16.91 22.16
CA GLN A 90 -10.39 -16.64 20.73
C GLN A 90 -9.60 -15.41 20.30
N LEU A 91 -9.74 -14.30 21.03
CA LEU A 91 -9.03 -13.06 20.73
C LEU A 91 -7.51 -13.27 20.79
N LYS A 92 -7.02 -14.00 21.80
CA LYS A 92 -5.61 -14.36 21.91
C LYS A 92 -5.13 -15.19 20.70
N ALA A 93 -5.91 -16.18 20.28
CA ALA A 93 -5.55 -17.00 19.12
C ALA A 93 -5.49 -16.17 17.81
N VAL A 94 -6.45 -15.25 17.62
CA VAL A 94 -6.44 -14.32 16.47
C VAL A 94 -5.21 -13.42 16.52
N TYR A 95 -4.90 -12.85 17.69
CA TYR A 95 -3.75 -11.97 17.86
C TYR A 95 -2.42 -12.67 17.55
N GLU A 96 -2.21 -13.89 18.05
CA GLU A 96 -0.99 -14.66 17.74
C GLU A 96 -0.89 -14.99 16.24
N ARG A 97 -2.01 -15.30 15.57
CA ARG A 97 -2.00 -15.51 14.11
C ARG A 97 -1.61 -14.23 13.36
N LEU A 98 -2.22 -13.10 13.70
CA LEU A 98 -1.91 -11.81 13.07
C LEU A 98 -0.44 -11.43 13.28
N ARG A 99 0.10 -11.69 14.47
CA ARG A 99 1.51 -11.45 14.77
C ARG A 99 2.45 -12.27 13.88
N LEU A 100 2.13 -13.55 13.65
CA LEU A 100 2.90 -14.41 12.75
C LEU A 100 2.81 -13.94 11.29
N GLU A 101 1.62 -13.52 10.85
CA GLU A 101 1.42 -12.96 9.51
C GLU A 101 2.22 -11.67 9.32
N GLN A 102 2.19 -10.76 10.29
CA GLN A 102 2.99 -9.55 10.30
C GLN A 102 4.49 -9.88 10.20
N GLN A 103 4.99 -10.76 11.06
CA GLN A 103 6.41 -11.14 11.05
C GLN A 103 6.82 -11.76 9.69
N LYS A 104 5.94 -12.54 9.07
CA LYS A 104 6.19 -13.11 7.74
C LYS A 104 6.32 -12.01 6.67
N ILE A 105 5.48 -10.98 6.73
CA ILE A 105 5.53 -9.84 5.81
C ILE A 105 6.81 -9.04 6.04
N GLU A 106 7.17 -8.73 7.29
CA GLU A 106 8.38 -7.99 7.65
C GLU A 106 9.65 -8.71 7.20
N ASN A 107 9.72 -10.03 7.38
CA ASN A 107 10.82 -10.85 6.88
C ASN A 107 10.89 -10.83 5.35
N TYR A 108 9.75 -11.00 4.67
CA TYR A 108 9.70 -10.95 3.21
C TYR A 108 10.18 -9.60 2.65
N LEU A 109 9.76 -8.48 3.26
CA LEU A 109 10.20 -7.14 2.87
C LEU A 109 11.69 -6.92 3.13
N SER A 110 12.22 -7.44 4.24
CA SER A 110 13.65 -7.37 4.57
C SER A 110 14.50 -8.17 3.58
N ASP A 111 14.02 -9.34 3.15
CA ASP A 111 14.69 -10.15 2.12
C ASP A 111 14.64 -9.46 0.75
N TRP A 112 13.55 -8.74 0.45
CA TRP A 112 13.39 -7.98 -0.79
C TRP A 112 14.30 -6.76 -0.85
N SER A 113 14.37 -5.98 0.23
CA SER A 113 15.22 -4.80 0.30
C SER A 113 16.70 -5.16 0.07
N LEU A 114 17.16 -6.27 0.64
CA LEU A 114 18.51 -6.80 0.46
C LEU A 114 18.79 -7.18 -1.01
N LYS A 115 17.83 -7.83 -1.69
CA LYS A 115 17.95 -8.17 -3.12
C LYS A 115 17.93 -6.95 -4.04
N THR A 116 17.20 -5.89 -3.68
CA THR A 116 17.14 -4.67 -4.50
C THR A 116 18.34 -3.76 -4.31
N LEU A 117 18.98 -3.77 -3.12
CA LEU A 117 20.16 -2.96 -2.81
C LEU A 117 21.46 -3.54 -3.36
N ASP A 118 21.51 -4.85 -3.64
CA ASP A 118 22.70 -5.55 -4.18
C ASP A 118 23.07 -5.09 -5.60
N HIS A 119 22.22 -4.28 -6.23
CA HIS A 119 22.57 -3.50 -7.42
C HIS A 119 22.98 -2.09 -6.99
N SER A 120 24.19 -1.96 -6.42
CA SER A 120 24.71 -0.65 -6.04
C SER A 120 24.69 0.32 -7.24
N SER A 121 24.39 1.59 -6.99
CA SER A 121 24.42 2.65 -8.02
C SER A 121 25.79 2.70 -8.73
N GLU A 122 26.86 2.31 -8.02
CA GLU A 122 28.22 2.25 -8.54
C GLU A 122 28.44 1.10 -9.54
N GLU A 123 27.89 -0.10 -9.32
CA GLU A 123 27.93 -1.19 -10.31
C GLU A 123 27.08 -0.90 -11.54
N ARG A 124 25.89 -0.31 -11.35
CA ARG A 124 25.03 0.11 -12.48
C ARG A 124 25.69 1.18 -13.34
N SER A 125 26.37 2.14 -12.70
CA SER A 125 27.11 3.19 -13.40
C SER A 125 28.29 2.64 -14.21
N LYS A 126 28.98 1.62 -13.70
CA LYS A 126 30.07 0.95 -14.45
C LYS A 126 29.58 0.22 -15.68
N LEU A 127 28.49 -0.54 -15.57
CA LEU A 127 27.90 -1.28 -16.70
C LEU A 127 27.43 -0.36 -17.84
N LEU A 128 26.92 0.83 -17.51
CA LEU A 128 26.47 1.79 -18.51
C LEU A 128 27.63 2.58 -19.14
N SER A 129 28.79 2.64 -18.49
CA SER A 129 29.97 3.31 -19.05
C SER A 129 30.74 2.45 -20.06
N GLU A 130 30.49 1.14 -20.08
CA GLU A 130 31.17 0.22 -21.01
C GLU A 130 30.52 0.25 -22.39
N MET A 131 31.35 0.28 -23.44
CA MET A 131 30.88 0.19 -24.82
C MET A 131 30.43 -1.26 -25.09
N PRO A 132 29.23 -1.48 -25.66
CA PRO A 132 28.81 -2.81 -26.07
C PRO A 132 29.78 -3.38 -27.11
N VAL A 133 30.23 -4.62 -26.88
CA VAL A 133 31.17 -5.33 -27.75
C VAL A 133 30.61 -5.45 -29.17
N GLU A 134 29.29 -5.56 -29.31
CA GLU A 134 28.57 -5.60 -30.58
C GLU A 134 28.74 -4.31 -31.39
N LEU A 135 28.81 -3.16 -30.71
CA LEU A 135 29.02 -1.85 -31.36
C LEU A 135 30.50 -1.63 -31.71
N GLU A 136 31.41 -2.09 -30.84
CA GLU A 136 32.85 -1.96 -31.03
C GLU A 136 33.34 -2.78 -32.23
N THR A 137 32.88 -4.03 -32.31
CA THR A 137 33.23 -5.01 -33.35
C THR A 137 32.44 -4.85 -34.64
N LEU A 138 31.50 -3.89 -34.72
CA LEU A 138 30.64 -3.72 -35.88
C LEU A 138 31.46 -3.37 -37.13
N GLU A 139 31.47 -4.28 -38.11
CA GLU A 139 32.00 -4.01 -39.45
C GLU A 139 31.00 -3.11 -40.21
N CYS A 140 31.41 -1.87 -40.46
CA CYS A 140 30.57 -0.91 -41.17
C CYS A 140 31.27 -0.47 -42.46
N PRO A 141 30.64 -0.67 -43.64
CA PRO A 141 31.22 -0.25 -44.92
C PRO A 141 31.27 1.29 -45.08
N TYR A 142 30.58 2.04 -44.22
CA TYR A 142 30.51 3.50 -44.25
C TYR A 142 31.03 4.08 -42.91
N PRO A 143 32.28 4.60 -42.87
CA PRO A 143 32.90 5.08 -41.63
C PRO A 143 32.10 6.20 -40.95
N ASP A 144 31.55 7.13 -41.72
CA ASP A 144 30.78 8.27 -41.20
C ASP A 144 29.49 7.83 -40.51
N LEU A 145 28.86 6.77 -41.03
CA LEU A 145 27.67 6.19 -40.40
C LEU A 145 28.03 5.48 -39.09
N LYS A 146 29.14 4.73 -39.06
CA LYS A 146 29.65 4.11 -37.83
C LYS A 146 29.91 5.15 -36.75
N PHE A 147 30.57 6.26 -37.12
CA PHE A 147 30.83 7.36 -36.20
C PHE A 147 29.54 8.02 -35.70
N SER A 148 28.58 8.26 -36.59
CA SER A 148 27.28 8.84 -36.23
C SER A 148 26.51 7.99 -35.21
N ILE A 149 26.47 6.66 -35.43
CA ILE A 149 25.82 5.71 -34.51
C ILE A 149 26.53 5.67 -33.16
N LEU A 150 27.87 5.62 -33.15
CA LEU A 150 28.65 5.66 -31.91
C LEU A 150 28.39 6.93 -31.11
N ASN A 151 28.38 8.08 -31.79
CA ASN A 151 28.14 9.37 -31.16
C ASN A 151 26.71 9.46 -30.58
N GLU A 152 25.69 9.02 -31.33
CA GLU A 152 24.32 8.96 -30.83
C GLU A 152 24.18 8.00 -29.64
N PHE A 153 24.87 6.86 -29.67
CA PHE A 153 24.89 5.92 -28.54
C PHE A 153 25.49 6.56 -27.29
N CYS A 154 26.68 7.18 -27.39
CA CYS A 154 27.29 7.88 -26.27
C CYS A 154 26.38 8.99 -25.71
N ASN A 155 25.79 9.80 -26.59
CA ASN A 155 24.86 10.86 -26.20
C ASN A 155 23.62 10.32 -25.48
N PHE A 156 23.08 9.20 -25.96
CA PHE A 156 21.93 8.53 -25.34
C PHE A 156 22.29 8.00 -23.96
N THR A 157 23.43 7.31 -23.84
CA THR A 157 23.93 6.73 -22.59
C THR A 157 24.18 7.82 -21.55
N GLU A 158 24.83 8.93 -21.90
CA GLU A 158 25.04 10.06 -20.98
C GLU A 158 23.72 10.66 -20.48
N LYS A 159 22.74 10.87 -21.39
CA LYS A 159 21.42 11.38 -21.01
C LYS A 159 20.69 10.43 -20.08
N TYR A 160 20.76 9.13 -20.37
CA TYR A 160 20.12 8.11 -19.56
C TYR A 160 20.76 8.03 -18.17
N GLN A 161 22.09 8.08 -18.09
CA GLN A 161 22.83 8.05 -16.84
C GLN A 161 22.51 9.26 -15.95
N LYS A 162 22.43 10.48 -16.52
CA LYS A 162 21.98 11.67 -15.79
C LYS A 162 20.58 11.48 -15.22
N LYS A 163 19.66 10.93 -16.01
CA LYS A 163 18.28 10.67 -15.56
C LYS A 163 18.23 9.66 -14.41
N LEU A 164 19.09 8.63 -14.43
CA LEU A 164 19.21 7.70 -13.32
C LEU A 164 19.74 8.39 -12.04
N GLN A 165 20.75 9.25 -12.16
CA GLN A 165 21.26 10.04 -11.03
C GLN A 165 20.18 10.95 -10.43
N ASP A 166 19.35 11.58 -11.26
CA ASP A 166 18.22 12.39 -10.79
C ASP A 166 17.21 11.55 -9.99
N PHE A 167 16.94 10.31 -10.41
CA PHE A 167 16.08 9.39 -9.66
C PHE A 167 16.72 8.95 -8.35
N ASP A 168 18.02 8.62 -8.34
CA ASP A 168 18.74 8.26 -7.11
C ASP A 168 18.67 9.41 -6.09
N MET A 169 18.83 10.66 -6.52
CA MET A 169 18.71 11.85 -5.66
C MET A 169 17.29 12.03 -5.10
N GLN A 170 16.25 11.83 -5.92
CA GLN A 170 14.86 11.88 -5.48
C GLN A 170 14.55 10.78 -4.46
N LEU A 171 15.14 9.59 -4.63
CA LEU A 171 14.97 8.49 -3.69
C LEU A 171 15.68 8.79 -2.35
N GLU A 172 16.90 9.34 -2.37
CA GLU A 172 17.59 9.77 -1.14
C GLU A 172 16.77 10.77 -0.31
N ASP A 173 16.10 11.72 -0.97
CA ASP A 173 15.21 12.70 -0.30
C ASP A 173 13.98 12.03 0.34
N ILE A 174 13.49 10.91 -0.19
CA ILE A 174 12.34 10.16 0.37
C ILE A 174 12.73 9.38 1.63
N TYR A 175 13.98 8.89 1.70
CA TYR A 175 14.48 8.14 2.86
C TYR A 175 14.96 9.02 4.03
N ARG A 176 14.99 10.35 3.85
CA ARG A 176 15.47 11.33 4.84
C ARG A 176 14.36 11.89 5.72
#